data_AF-A0AA35SL88-F1
#
_entry.id   AF-A0AA35SL88-F1
#
_cell.length_a   1.000
_cell.length_b   1.000
_cell.length_c   1.000
_cell.angle_alpha   90.00
_cell.angle_beta   90.00
_cell.angle_gamma   90.00
#
_symmetry.space_group_name_H-M   'P 1'
#
loop_
_entity.id
_entity.type
_entity.pdbx_description
1 polymer ?
#
loop_
_entity_poly.entity_id
_entity_poly.type
_entity_poly.pdbx_seq_one_letter_code
_entity_poly.pdbx_strand_id
1 'polypeptide(L)'
;MWKTVLLNIDIAATAFYKEQPVLEFLKDILSDDLQRDGRYDGGRRGGGRGGRGGGRQDRGSGGHVEVPQQLSEYQRKRFLKEIKGLKIVVTHLSYPRQYKVDNVPSKTASEQTFTLTLDNGQEVERTVERYFADTYNIKLRYPNLPCLHVAAKNKNVYLPLECCKIAKGQRCSKKLTEMQLRNMIRHTAKPAEERRQDILRNVRAADFDSDLVLNQYGLKVHKEMEKVMGRVLLPPAIQYREKNVVPRNGAWNMEHRQFCKGVDIGYWAVAVCAPNRPPPKHEILDFMEKLARHSQSLGMKITEPCDVVFQPRGKAVGRFLEDLVSKYKGLQLIVVILPKKGADSGYGM
;
A
#
# COMPACT_ATOMS: atom_id res chain seq x y z
N MET A 1 -24.50 4.93 -43.72
CA MET A 1 -24.83 5.72 -42.51
C MET A 1 -23.80 5.38 -41.46
N TRP A 2 -22.85 6.27 -41.18
CA TRP A 2 -21.83 6.01 -40.16
C TRP A 2 -22.54 5.87 -38.82
N LYS A 3 -22.37 4.72 -38.14
CA LYS A 3 -22.81 4.58 -36.76
C LYS A 3 -22.04 5.62 -35.95
N THR A 4 -22.74 6.42 -35.15
CA THR A 4 -22.12 7.32 -34.18
C THR A 4 -21.06 6.55 -33.39
N VAL A 5 -19.81 7.01 -33.45
CA VAL A 5 -18.70 6.42 -32.71
C VAL A 5 -18.65 7.07 -31.34
N LEU A 6 -18.58 6.25 -30.29
CA LEU A 6 -18.49 6.74 -28.91
C LEU A 6 -17.04 6.83 -28.48
N LEU A 7 -16.65 7.97 -27.91
CA LEU A 7 -15.38 8.17 -27.24
C LEU A 7 -15.57 8.02 -25.73
N ASN A 8 -14.93 7.01 -25.13
CA ASN A 8 -15.01 6.77 -23.69
C ASN A 8 -13.89 7.53 -22.96
N ILE A 9 -14.26 8.46 -22.09
CA ILE A 9 -13.35 9.27 -21.29
C ILE A 9 -13.72 9.09 -19.82
N ASP A 10 -12.73 8.73 -19.00
CA ASP A 10 -12.87 8.65 -17.56
C ASP A 10 -11.60 9.17 -16.86
N ILE A 11 -11.74 9.52 -15.60
CA ILE A 11 -10.66 10.06 -14.78
C ILE A 11 -10.00 8.93 -14.01
N ALA A 12 -8.70 8.82 -14.17
CA ALA A 12 -7.86 7.89 -13.44
C ALA A 12 -6.81 8.65 -12.62
N ALA A 13 -6.48 8.09 -11.46
CA ALA A 13 -5.38 8.54 -10.62
C ALA A 13 -4.46 7.36 -10.34
N THR A 14 -3.15 7.60 -10.33
CA THR A 14 -2.15 6.57 -10.02
C THR A 14 -0.96 7.20 -9.29
N ALA A 15 -0.19 6.38 -8.59
CA ALA A 15 0.96 6.84 -7.82
C ALA A 15 2.18 7.05 -8.74
N PHE A 16 2.87 8.15 -8.54
CA PHE A 16 4.15 8.45 -9.16
C PHE A 16 5.19 8.73 -8.06
N TYR A 17 6.45 8.40 -8.34
CA TYR A 17 7.56 8.89 -7.52
C TYR A 17 7.67 10.41 -7.67
N LYS A 18 7.80 11.11 -6.54
CA LYS A 18 8.03 12.56 -6.53
C LYS A 18 9.37 12.88 -7.19
N GLU A 19 9.41 13.95 -7.98
CA GLU A 19 10.66 14.54 -8.44
C GLU A 19 11.30 15.29 -7.27
N GLN A 20 12.34 14.70 -6.68
CA GLN A 20 13.00 15.23 -5.48
C GLN A 20 14.47 14.79 -5.39
N PRO A 21 15.31 15.49 -4.60
CA PRO A 21 16.67 15.03 -4.31
C PRO A 21 16.67 13.61 -3.73
N VAL A 22 17.68 12.81 -4.09
CA VAL A 22 17.78 11.43 -3.58
C VAL A 22 17.95 11.40 -2.05
N LEU A 23 18.59 12.43 -1.47
CA LEU A 23 18.66 12.57 0.00
C LEU A 23 17.29 12.78 0.65
N GLU A 24 16.38 13.53 0.03
CA GLU A 24 15.01 13.67 0.55
C GLU A 24 14.22 12.36 0.39
N PHE A 25 14.40 11.66 -0.73
CA PHE A 25 13.82 10.33 -0.91
C PHE A 25 14.33 9.32 0.14
N LEU A 26 15.61 9.38 0.52
CA LEU A 26 16.16 8.58 1.60
C LEU A 26 15.47 8.90 2.94
N LYS A 27 15.28 10.18 3.28
CA LYS A 27 14.56 10.59 4.51
C LYS A 27 13.13 10.07 4.54
N ASP A 28 12.40 10.17 3.43
CA ASP A 28 11.03 9.66 3.31
C ASP A 28 10.97 8.17 3.67
N ILE A 29 11.89 7.37 3.11
CA ILE A 29 11.96 5.93 3.36
C ILE A 29 12.28 5.64 4.82
N LEU A 30 13.28 6.31 5.39
CA LEU A 30 13.69 6.08 6.79
C LEU A 30 12.59 6.51 7.78
N SER A 31 11.87 7.60 7.50
CA SER A 31 10.72 8.07 8.29
C SER A 31 9.58 7.04 8.31
N ASP A 32 9.28 6.46 7.13
CA ASP A 32 8.27 5.41 6.99
C ASP A 32 8.64 4.12 7.78
N ASP A 33 9.91 3.89 8.13
CA ASP A 33 10.30 2.76 9.00
C ASP A 33 9.91 2.98 10.44
N LEU A 34 10.23 4.16 10.96
CA LEU A 34 10.04 4.49 12.36
C LEU A 34 8.55 4.44 12.73
N GLN A 35 7.69 4.78 11.77
CA GLN A 35 6.24 4.65 11.91
C GLN A 35 5.75 3.19 11.86
N ARG A 36 6.46 2.28 11.17
CA ARG A 36 6.11 0.85 11.12
C ARG A 36 6.56 0.09 12.37
N ASP A 37 7.71 0.44 12.92
CA ASP A 37 8.27 -0.21 14.12
C ASP A 37 7.63 0.27 15.44
N GLY A 38 6.60 1.12 15.38
CA GLY A 38 5.85 1.55 16.56
C GLY A 38 6.64 2.38 17.58
N ARG A 39 7.83 2.88 17.22
CA ARG A 39 8.66 3.71 18.12
C ARG A 39 8.27 5.19 18.15
N TYR A 40 7.36 5.61 17.27
CA TYR A 40 6.76 6.95 17.28
C TYR A 40 5.26 6.83 17.56
N ASP A 41 4.90 6.59 18.82
CA ASP A 41 3.54 6.87 19.29
C ASP A 41 3.47 8.38 19.54
N GLY A 42 3.10 9.13 18.50
CA GLY A 42 2.75 10.53 18.64
C GLY A 42 1.59 10.64 19.62
N GLY A 43 1.92 11.04 20.85
CA GLY A 43 1.08 10.96 22.04
C GLY A 43 -0.42 11.14 21.79
N ARG A 44 -1.16 10.04 21.84
CA ARG A 44 -2.60 10.05 22.04
C ARG A 44 -2.92 9.57 23.45
N ARG A 45 -2.80 10.47 24.43
CA ARG A 45 -3.57 10.34 25.67
C ARG A 45 -5.03 10.64 25.35
N GLY A 46 -5.89 9.67 25.62
CA GLY A 46 -7.34 9.79 25.47
C GLY A 46 -7.98 10.65 26.55
N GLY A 47 -9.21 11.09 26.26
CA GLY A 47 -10.18 11.56 27.24
C GLY A 47 -10.88 12.87 26.86
N GLY A 48 -12.21 12.84 26.72
CA GLY A 48 -13.06 14.03 26.87
C GLY A 48 -14.07 14.29 25.74
N ARG A 49 -15.34 13.94 25.98
CA ARG A 49 -16.51 14.46 25.24
C ARG A 49 -16.62 15.98 25.44
N GLY A 50 -16.92 16.72 24.37
CA GLY A 50 -17.51 18.06 24.46
C GLY A 50 -17.21 18.99 23.27
N GLY A 51 -18.26 19.59 22.70
CA GLY A 51 -18.23 20.99 22.24
C GLY A 51 -17.78 21.35 20.82
N ARG A 52 -18.77 21.77 20.02
CA ARG A 52 -18.79 22.75 18.90
C ARG A 52 -17.49 23.45 18.45
N GLY A 53 -17.30 23.47 17.13
CA GLY A 53 -16.90 24.66 16.34
C GLY A 53 -15.41 25.05 16.31
N GLY A 54 -14.82 25.06 15.11
CA GLY A 54 -13.53 25.72 14.86
C GLY A 54 -12.72 25.05 13.76
N GLY A 55 -12.46 25.77 12.67
CA GLY A 55 -11.66 25.32 11.54
C GLY A 55 -10.26 24.90 11.98
N ARG A 56 -9.90 23.64 11.72
CA ARG A 56 -8.55 23.13 11.91
C ARG A 56 -7.73 23.40 10.65
N GLN A 57 -6.83 24.37 10.73
CA GLN A 57 -5.67 24.41 9.85
C GLN A 57 -4.84 23.15 10.08
N ASP A 58 -4.58 22.44 8.98
CA ASP A 58 -3.77 21.24 8.93
C ASP A 58 -2.29 21.60 9.16
N ARG A 59 -1.88 21.74 10.43
CA ARG A 59 -0.46 21.81 10.80
C ARG A 59 0.07 20.39 10.92
N GLY A 60 0.39 19.79 9.77
CA GLY A 60 1.23 18.60 9.68
C GLY A 60 2.66 18.94 10.11
N SER A 61 2.93 18.99 11.41
CA SER A 61 4.30 19.04 11.93
C SER A 61 4.88 17.62 11.90
N GLY A 62 5.26 17.16 10.70
CA GLY A 62 6.06 15.95 10.54
C GLY A 62 7.43 16.18 11.18
N GLY A 63 7.83 15.32 12.11
CA GLY A 63 9.18 15.35 12.68
C GLY A 63 10.20 15.29 11.54
N HIS A 64 11.04 16.32 11.43
CA HIS A 64 12.06 16.41 10.39
C HIS A 64 13.12 15.34 10.68
N VAL A 65 13.09 14.22 9.97
CA VAL A 65 14.20 13.26 9.99
C VAL A 65 15.35 13.89 9.22
N GLU A 66 16.44 14.21 9.93
CA GLU A 66 17.66 14.70 9.31
C GLU A 66 18.34 13.59 8.49
N VAL A 67 19.14 13.97 7.49
CA VAL A 67 19.97 12.98 6.77
C VAL A 67 20.97 12.41 7.76
N PRO A 68 20.98 11.08 7.99
CA PRO A 68 21.97 10.49 8.89
C PRO A 68 23.36 10.59 8.26
N GLN A 69 24.39 10.73 9.10
CA GLN A 69 25.77 10.77 8.62
C GLN A 69 26.25 9.42 8.06
N GLN A 70 25.65 8.31 8.51
CA GLN A 70 25.94 6.95 8.08
C GLN A 70 24.65 6.11 8.06
N LEU A 71 24.61 5.07 7.22
CA LEU A 71 23.50 4.12 7.18
C LEU A 71 23.91 2.77 7.77
N SER A 72 23.06 2.20 8.62
CA SER A 72 23.20 0.79 8.99
C SER A 72 22.94 -0.12 7.79
N GLU A 73 23.44 -1.35 7.83
CA GLU A 73 23.18 -2.36 6.78
C GLU A 73 21.68 -2.58 6.55
N TYR A 74 20.87 -2.53 7.61
CA TYR A 74 19.41 -2.62 7.52
C TYR A 74 18.82 -1.42 6.76
N GLN A 75 19.19 -0.19 7.13
CA GLN A 75 18.73 1.03 6.46
C GLN A 75 19.15 1.06 4.99
N ARG A 76 20.40 0.68 4.69
CA ARG A 76 20.93 0.59 3.33
C ARG A 76 20.14 -0.40 2.48
N LYS A 77 19.91 -1.62 2.96
CA LYS A 77 19.14 -2.65 2.23
C LYS A 77 17.70 -2.22 2.00
N ARG A 78 17.10 -1.52 2.96
CA ARG A 78 15.74 -0.97 2.82
C ARG A 78 15.68 0.15 1.80
N PHE A 79 16.63 1.09 1.84
CA PHE A 79 16.78 2.14 0.83
C PHE A 79 16.99 1.55 -0.57
N LEU A 80 17.89 0.57 -0.71
CA LEU A 80 18.14 -0.17 -1.96
C LEU A 80 16.84 -0.78 -2.51
N LYS A 81 16.05 -1.45 -1.65
CA LYS A 81 14.78 -2.06 -2.04
C LYS A 81 13.83 -1.05 -2.66
N GLU A 82 13.85 0.20 -2.19
CA GLU A 82 12.97 1.26 -2.69
C GLU A 82 13.52 2.01 -3.92
N ILE A 83 14.82 2.28 -3.99
CA ILE A 83 15.43 3.06 -5.09
C ILE A 83 15.85 2.21 -6.29
N LYS A 84 16.11 0.90 -6.12
CA LYS A 84 16.54 0.03 -7.21
C LYS A 84 15.52 0.06 -8.36
N GLY A 85 16.04 0.26 -9.57
CA GLY A 85 15.27 0.32 -10.81
C GLY A 85 14.71 1.71 -11.15
N LEU A 86 14.76 2.69 -10.23
CA LEU A 86 14.34 4.05 -10.52
C LEU A 86 15.37 4.77 -11.41
N LYS A 87 14.87 5.65 -12.27
CA LYS A 87 15.68 6.60 -13.02
C LYS A 87 15.99 7.81 -12.15
N ILE A 88 17.24 8.26 -12.21
CA ILE A 88 17.74 9.45 -11.53
C ILE A 88 18.37 10.39 -12.55
N VAL A 89 18.31 11.69 -12.27
CA VAL A 89 18.98 12.75 -13.02
C VAL A 89 20.14 13.24 -12.18
N VAL A 90 21.33 13.37 -12.78
CA VAL A 90 22.50 13.94 -12.08
C VAL A 90 22.44 15.47 -12.10
N THR A 91 22.94 16.09 -11.04
CA THR A 91 22.90 17.56 -10.87
C THR A 91 24.26 18.24 -10.96
N HIS A 92 25.35 17.48 -11.02
CA HIS A 92 26.72 18.00 -11.11
C HIS A 92 27.14 18.33 -12.56
N LEU A 93 26.33 17.94 -13.56
CA LEU A 93 26.57 18.25 -14.97
C LEU A 93 25.67 19.40 -15.42
N SER A 94 26.12 20.15 -16.42
CA SER A 94 25.35 21.23 -17.05
C SER A 94 24.12 20.74 -17.83
N TYR A 95 24.07 19.45 -18.16
CA TYR A 95 22.96 18.82 -18.88
C TYR A 95 22.33 17.69 -18.06
N PRO A 96 21.00 17.46 -18.17
CA PRO A 96 20.26 16.55 -17.30
C PRO A 96 20.44 15.09 -17.72
N ARG A 97 21.64 14.53 -17.46
CA ARG A 97 21.94 13.13 -17.77
C ARG A 97 21.18 12.20 -16.85
N GLN A 98 20.51 11.20 -17.43
CA GLN A 98 19.73 10.21 -16.71
C GLN A 98 20.42 8.86 -16.62
N TYR A 99 20.24 8.20 -15.49
CA TYR A 99 20.72 6.84 -15.23
C TYR A 99 19.65 6.01 -14.53
N LYS A 100 19.70 4.68 -14.67
CA LYS A 100 18.87 3.76 -13.90
C LYS A 100 19.66 3.17 -12.75
N VAL A 101 19.15 3.28 -11.54
CA VAL A 101 19.80 2.72 -10.35
C VAL A 101 19.75 1.20 -10.39
N ASP A 102 20.90 0.57 -10.24
CA ASP A 102 21.05 -0.88 -10.19
C ASP A 102 21.30 -1.38 -8.77
N ASN A 103 22.17 -0.69 -8.03
CA ASN A 103 22.55 -1.09 -6.68
C ASN A 103 22.93 0.11 -5.79
N VAL A 104 23.11 -0.15 -4.49
CA VAL A 104 23.63 0.77 -3.47
C VAL A 104 24.72 0.00 -2.73
N PRO A 105 26.00 0.19 -3.05
CA PRO A 105 27.12 -0.52 -2.42
C PRO A 105 27.18 -0.28 -0.91
N SER A 106 27.85 -1.16 -0.16
CA SER A 106 28.07 -0.99 1.27
C SER A 106 29.14 0.08 1.58
N LYS A 107 30.15 0.21 0.71
CA LYS A 107 31.20 1.23 0.84
C LYS A 107 30.62 2.64 0.72
N THR A 108 31.17 3.56 1.51
CA THR A 108 30.82 4.99 1.49
C THR A 108 31.38 5.68 0.23
N ALA A 109 31.00 6.93 -0.04
CA ALA A 109 31.59 7.70 -1.14
C ALA A 109 33.08 8.00 -0.92
N SER A 110 33.53 8.10 0.34
CA SER A 110 34.95 8.25 0.70
C SER A 110 35.77 6.97 0.47
N GLU A 111 35.15 5.79 0.56
CA GLU A 111 35.82 4.48 0.43
C GLU A 111 35.62 3.81 -0.94
N GLN A 112 34.52 4.11 -1.63
CA GLN A 112 34.18 3.48 -2.90
C GLN A 112 35.16 3.95 -3.98
N THR A 113 35.93 3.01 -4.52
CA THR A 113 36.86 3.27 -5.63
C THR A 113 36.25 2.88 -6.97
N PHE A 114 36.80 3.47 -8.02
CA PHE A 114 36.62 3.06 -9.41
C PHE A 114 37.90 3.36 -10.20
N THR A 115 38.07 2.63 -11.31
CA THR A 115 39.19 2.85 -12.22
C THR A 115 38.92 4.06 -13.11
N LEU A 116 39.79 5.07 -13.01
CA LEU A 116 39.78 6.25 -13.87
C LEU A 116 40.92 6.12 -14.89
N THR A 117 40.57 6.10 -16.17
CA THR A 117 41.55 6.22 -17.26
C THR A 117 41.86 7.70 -17.48
N LEU A 118 43.12 8.10 -17.25
CA LEU A 118 43.61 9.44 -17.48
C LEU A 118 43.88 9.68 -18.98
N ASP A 119 44.07 10.94 -19.37
CA ASP A 119 44.30 11.34 -20.77
C ASP A 119 45.54 10.69 -21.40
N ASN A 120 46.53 10.32 -20.58
CA ASN A 120 47.73 9.60 -20.99
C ASN A 120 47.53 8.07 -21.14
N GLY A 121 46.29 7.58 -21.03
CA GLY A 121 45.94 6.17 -21.08
C GLY A 121 46.22 5.38 -19.80
N GLN A 122 46.79 6.01 -18.77
CA GLN A 122 47.06 5.35 -17.49
C GLN A 122 45.76 5.15 -16.70
N GLU A 123 45.58 3.95 -16.16
CA GLU A 123 44.47 3.64 -15.26
C GLU A 123 44.91 3.86 -13.80
N VAL A 124 44.17 4.68 -13.07
CA VAL A 124 44.39 4.94 -11.64
C VAL A 124 43.12 4.66 -10.85
N GLU A 125 43.25 4.03 -9.69
CA GLU A 125 42.12 3.94 -8.76
C GLU A 125 41.90 5.27 -8.05
N ARG A 126 40.66 5.75 -8.08
CA ARG A 126 40.24 6.95 -7.35
C ARG A 126 38.96 6.68 -6.58
N THR A 127 38.85 7.30 -5.41
CA THR A 127 37.60 7.28 -4.64
C THR A 127 36.59 8.22 -5.29
N VAL A 128 35.30 7.93 -5.11
CA VAL A 128 34.22 8.79 -5.63
C VAL A 128 34.32 10.20 -5.05
N GLU A 129 34.56 10.32 -3.73
CA GLU A 129 34.74 11.63 -3.08
C GLU A 129 35.86 12.46 -3.73
N ARG A 130 37.06 11.89 -3.90
CA ARG A 130 38.21 12.60 -4.50
C ARG A 130 37.93 12.99 -5.94
N TYR A 131 37.35 12.08 -6.73
CA TYR A 131 37.00 12.37 -8.12
C TYR A 131 36.03 13.56 -8.23
N PHE A 132 35.01 13.63 -7.37
CA PHE A 132 34.05 14.74 -7.38
C PHE A 132 34.66 16.06 -6.93
N ALA A 133 35.58 16.03 -5.96
CA ALA A 133 36.34 17.19 -5.55
C ALA A 133 37.27 17.70 -6.67
N ASP A 134 38.06 16.81 -7.27
CA ASP A 134 39.08 17.19 -8.26
C ASP A 134 38.48 17.58 -9.62
N THR A 135 37.45 16.86 -10.08
CA THR A 135 36.89 17.01 -11.45
C THR A 135 35.79 18.06 -11.51
N TYR A 136 34.93 18.12 -10.50
CA TYR A 136 33.74 18.98 -10.49
C TYR A 136 33.84 20.11 -9.45
N ASN A 137 34.92 20.18 -8.67
CA ASN A 137 35.06 21.12 -7.55
C ASN A 137 33.91 21.00 -6.53
N ILE A 138 33.44 19.76 -6.28
CA ILE A 138 32.35 19.47 -5.35
C ILE A 138 32.92 18.76 -4.12
N LYS A 139 32.97 19.48 -2.98
CA LYS A 139 33.23 18.87 -1.68
C LYS A 139 31.95 18.23 -1.16
N LEU A 140 31.93 16.89 -1.05
CA LEU A 140 30.77 16.17 -0.59
C LEU A 140 30.42 16.53 0.86
N ARG A 141 29.14 16.78 1.13
CA ARG A 141 28.64 17.03 2.51
C ARG A 141 28.42 15.73 3.28
N TYR A 142 28.12 14.66 2.56
CA TYR A 142 27.84 13.33 3.12
C TYR A 142 28.78 12.26 2.54
N PRO A 143 30.10 12.38 2.72
CA PRO A 143 31.05 11.41 2.15
C PRO A 143 30.94 10.01 2.77
N ASN A 144 30.39 9.93 3.99
CA ASN A 144 30.15 8.69 4.73
C ASN A 144 28.83 7.97 4.33
N LEU A 145 28.05 8.53 3.40
CA LEU A 145 26.91 7.84 2.80
C LEU A 145 27.34 6.99 1.59
N PRO A 146 26.62 5.90 1.29
CA PRO A 146 26.93 5.08 0.12
C PRO A 146 26.62 5.80 -1.20
N CYS A 147 27.23 5.35 -2.28
CA CYS A 147 26.91 5.81 -3.63
C CYS A 147 25.71 5.06 -4.23
N LEU A 148 25.12 5.60 -5.29
CA LEU A 148 24.29 4.84 -6.23
C LEU A 148 25.19 4.19 -7.27
N HIS A 149 25.11 2.86 -7.38
CA HIS A 149 25.63 2.16 -8.55
C HIS A 149 24.56 2.15 -9.63
N VAL A 150 24.88 2.66 -10.81
CA VAL A 150 23.92 2.79 -11.90
C VAL A 150 24.28 1.92 -13.09
N ALA A 151 23.27 1.38 -13.77
CA ALA A 151 23.47 0.61 -14.98
C ALA A 151 23.96 1.52 -16.11
N ALA A 152 25.21 1.35 -16.54
CA ALA A 152 25.79 1.98 -17.71
C ALA A 152 26.33 0.91 -18.66
N LYS A 153 26.26 1.17 -19.97
CA LYS A 153 26.45 0.15 -21.02
C LYS A 153 27.78 -0.63 -20.93
N ASN A 154 28.85 -0.07 -20.35
CA ASN A 154 30.18 -0.70 -20.24
C ASN A 154 31.05 -0.15 -19.08
N LYS A 155 30.48 0.47 -18.04
CA LYS A 155 31.28 1.09 -16.95
C LYS A 155 30.59 0.95 -15.60
N ASN A 156 31.39 0.71 -14.55
CA ASN A 156 30.94 0.87 -13.17
C ASN A 156 30.83 2.37 -12.86
N VAL A 157 29.61 2.89 -12.81
CA VAL A 157 29.35 4.30 -12.52
C VAL A 157 28.77 4.42 -11.12
N TYR A 158 29.46 5.17 -10.27
CA TYR A 158 29.05 5.46 -8.90
C TYR A 158 28.73 6.94 -8.74
N LEU A 159 27.58 7.25 -8.16
CA LEU A 159 27.09 8.62 -8.01
C LEU A 159 26.77 8.90 -6.54
N PRO A 160 27.34 9.96 -5.94
CA PRO A 160 26.95 10.41 -4.59
C PRO A 160 25.47 10.76 -4.52
N LEU A 161 24.81 10.43 -3.41
CA LEU A 161 23.37 10.68 -3.24
C LEU A 161 23.01 12.16 -3.38
N GLU A 162 23.88 13.06 -2.89
CA GLU A 162 23.71 14.51 -2.94
C GLU A 162 23.80 15.12 -4.35
N CYS A 163 24.34 14.37 -5.32
CA CYS A 163 24.47 14.79 -6.71
C CYS A 163 23.39 14.21 -7.63
N CYS A 164 22.30 13.68 -7.05
CA CYS A 164 21.24 12.96 -7.76
C CYS A 164 19.83 13.44 -7.35
N LYS A 165 18.91 13.46 -8.32
CA LYS A 165 17.46 13.67 -8.13
C LYS A 165 16.67 12.52 -8.76
N ILE A 166 15.54 12.13 -8.16
CA ILE A 166 14.61 11.18 -8.77
C ILE A 166 14.01 11.82 -10.02
N ALA A 167 14.05 11.11 -11.16
CA ALA A 167 13.50 11.62 -12.41
C ALA A 167 11.96 11.73 -12.35
N LYS A 168 11.40 12.76 -12.99
CA LYS A 168 9.95 12.98 -13.05
C LYS A 168 9.19 11.93 -13.86
N GLY A 169 7.88 11.82 -13.61
CA GLY A 169 6.97 11.02 -14.43
C GLY A 169 7.13 9.51 -14.29
N GLN A 170 7.78 9.04 -13.22
CA GLN A 170 7.97 7.61 -12.98
C GLN A 170 6.82 7.01 -12.18
N ARG A 171 5.99 6.19 -12.84
CA ARG A 171 4.88 5.49 -12.17
C ARG A 171 5.41 4.53 -11.09
N CYS A 172 4.81 4.57 -9.91
CA CYS A 172 5.10 3.63 -8.84
C CYS A 172 4.38 2.30 -9.12
N SER A 173 5.15 1.28 -9.51
CA SER A 173 4.62 -0.08 -9.73
C SER A 173 4.69 -0.96 -8.47
N LYS A 174 5.28 -0.46 -7.38
CA LYS A 174 5.36 -1.19 -6.10
C LYS A 174 4.03 -1.11 -5.36
N LYS A 175 3.73 -2.17 -4.60
CA LYS A 175 2.54 -2.19 -3.75
C LYS A 175 2.63 -1.08 -2.71
N LEU A 176 1.65 -0.20 -2.71
CA LEU A 176 1.52 0.86 -1.71
C LEU A 176 1.31 0.25 -0.32
N THR A 177 1.81 0.94 0.70
CA THR A 177 1.53 0.57 2.09
C THR A 177 0.03 0.73 2.40
N GLU A 178 -0.50 0.07 3.45
CA GLU A 178 -1.91 0.24 3.82
C GLU A 178 -2.27 1.71 4.09
N MET A 179 -1.32 2.48 4.65
CA MET A 179 -1.47 3.92 4.88
C MET A 179 -1.46 4.72 3.58
N GLN A 180 -0.52 4.45 2.68
CA GLN A 180 -0.47 5.11 1.37
C GLN A 180 -1.70 4.79 0.52
N LEU A 181 -2.16 3.54 0.54
CA LEU A 181 -3.39 3.11 -0.16
C LEU A 181 -4.62 3.80 0.42
N ARG A 182 -4.75 3.87 1.75
CA ARG A 182 -5.84 4.60 2.41
C ARG A 182 -5.84 6.08 2.02
N ASN A 183 -4.66 6.72 2.02
CA ASN A 183 -4.54 8.11 1.63
C ASN A 183 -4.90 8.31 0.15
N MET A 184 -4.44 7.42 -0.73
CA MET A 184 -4.83 7.44 -2.15
C MET A 184 -6.36 7.34 -2.29
N ILE A 185 -7.01 6.33 -1.67
CA ILE A 185 -8.47 6.17 -1.72
C ILE A 185 -9.18 7.42 -1.21
N ARG A 186 -8.72 8.00 -0.10
CA ARG A 186 -9.33 9.20 0.47
C ARG A 186 -9.28 10.41 -0.48
N HIS A 187 -8.22 10.55 -1.26
CA HIS A 187 -8.06 11.66 -2.21
C HIS A 187 -8.73 11.39 -3.57
N THR A 188 -8.94 10.12 -3.94
CA THR A 188 -9.48 9.76 -5.25
C THR A 188 -10.95 9.35 -5.22
N ALA A 189 -11.49 8.97 -4.05
CA ALA A 189 -12.90 8.62 -3.90
C ALA A 189 -13.76 9.88 -4.00
N LYS A 190 -14.54 9.96 -5.09
CA LYS A 190 -15.45 11.07 -5.37
C LYS A 190 -16.88 10.55 -5.57
N PRO A 191 -17.90 11.28 -5.09
CA PRO A 191 -19.29 11.00 -5.43
C PRO A 191 -19.52 11.02 -6.94
N ALA A 192 -20.52 10.25 -7.42
CA ALA A 192 -20.79 10.08 -8.84
C ALA A 192 -21.03 11.42 -9.58
N GLU A 193 -21.77 12.34 -8.96
CA GLU A 193 -22.06 13.65 -9.56
C GLU A 193 -20.79 14.53 -9.66
N GLU A 194 -19.92 14.52 -8.66
CA GLU A 194 -18.65 15.25 -8.73
C GLU A 194 -17.74 14.66 -9.81
N ARG A 195 -17.65 13.33 -9.90
CA ARG A 195 -16.89 12.64 -10.97
C ARG A 195 -17.43 13.00 -12.35
N ARG A 196 -18.75 13.03 -12.52
CA ARG A 196 -19.42 13.43 -13.77
C ARG A 196 -19.02 14.86 -14.17
N GLN A 197 -19.02 15.79 -13.22
CA GLN A 197 -18.63 17.17 -13.46
C GLN A 197 -17.14 17.30 -13.78
N ASP A 198 -16.27 16.55 -13.10
CA ASP A 198 -14.84 16.52 -13.41
C ASP A 198 -14.59 16.02 -14.84
N ILE A 199 -15.27 14.94 -15.26
CA ILE A 199 -15.13 14.41 -16.63
C ILE A 199 -15.53 15.48 -17.64
N LEU A 200 -16.69 16.11 -17.47
CA LEU A 200 -17.13 17.18 -18.38
C LEU A 200 -16.19 18.39 -18.40
N ARG A 201 -15.59 18.75 -17.26
CA ARG A 201 -14.54 19.79 -17.21
C ARG A 201 -13.32 19.37 -18.02
N ASN A 202 -12.86 18.13 -17.87
CA ASN A 202 -11.69 17.61 -18.61
C ASN A 202 -11.96 17.51 -20.10
N VAL A 203 -13.16 17.09 -20.53
CA VAL A 203 -13.53 17.06 -21.95
C VAL A 203 -13.50 18.47 -22.54
N ARG A 204 -14.02 19.48 -21.82
CA ARG A 204 -13.95 20.89 -22.27
C ARG A 204 -12.51 21.40 -22.31
N ALA A 205 -11.69 21.08 -21.30
CA ALA A 205 -10.31 21.53 -21.20
C ALA A 205 -9.37 20.84 -22.21
N ALA A 206 -9.68 19.61 -22.64
CA ALA A 206 -8.94 18.91 -23.67
C ALA A 206 -9.08 19.57 -25.06
N ASP A 207 -10.12 20.39 -25.25
CA ASP A 207 -10.38 21.20 -26.45
C ASP A 207 -10.14 20.45 -27.78
N PHE A 208 -10.79 19.28 -27.91
CA PHE A 208 -10.68 18.42 -29.10
C PHE A 208 -11.00 19.13 -30.43
N ASP A 209 -11.74 20.24 -30.40
CA ASP A 209 -12.03 21.04 -31.60
C ASP A 209 -10.78 21.73 -32.17
N SER A 210 -9.75 21.97 -31.34
CA SER A 210 -8.48 22.58 -31.73
C SER A 210 -7.42 21.57 -32.16
N ASP A 211 -7.69 20.27 -32.04
CA ASP A 211 -6.74 19.20 -32.36
C ASP A 211 -6.52 19.12 -33.88
N LEU A 212 -5.28 19.35 -34.30
CA LEU A 212 -4.89 19.37 -35.72
C LEU A 212 -5.13 18.02 -36.41
N VAL A 213 -4.93 16.91 -35.69
CA VAL A 213 -5.09 15.56 -36.24
C VAL A 213 -6.57 15.26 -36.40
N LEU A 214 -7.40 15.52 -35.38
CA LEU A 214 -8.85 15.30 -35.49
C LEU A 214 -9.47 16.12 -36.61
N ASN A 215 -9.07 17.39 -36.72
CA ASN A 215 -9.53 18.28 -37.79
C ASN A 215 -9.10 17.80 -39.19
N GLN A 216 -7.88 17.30 -39.33
CA GLN A 216 -7.40 16.72 -40.60
C GLN A 216 -8.25 15.53 -41.07
N TYR A 217 -8.78 14.74 -40.14
CA TYR A 217 -9.68 13.61 -40.43
C TYR A 217 -11.17 13.99 -40.41
N GLY A 218 -11.51 15.28 -40.23
CA GLY A 218 -12.90 15.75 -40.17
C GLY A 218 -13.70 15.22 -38.98
N LEU A 219 -13.02 14.78 -37.91
CA LEU A 219 -13.64 14.25 -36.70
C LEU A 219 -14.01 15.39 -35.75
N LYS A 220 -15.22 15.33 -35.18
CA LYS A 220 -15.70 16.26 -34.15
C LYS A 220 -16.15 15.48 -32.92
N VAL A 221 -15.80 15.98 -31.73
CA VAL A 221 -16.13 15.34 -30.46
C VAL A 221 -17.21 16.16 -29.74
N HIS A 222 -18.34 15.54 -29.44
CA HIS A 222 -19.38 16.18 -28.64
C HIS A 222 -18.91 16.40 -27.19
N LYS A 223 -19.21 17.58 -26.62
CA LYS A 223 -18.77 18.00 -25.27
C LYS A 223 -19.70 17.56 -24.14
N GLU A 224 -20.81 16.91 -24.47
CA GLU A 224 -21.81 16.41 -23.53
C GLU A 224 -21.75 14.88 -23.46
N MET A 225 -22.13 14.33 -22.30
CA MET A 225 -22.26 12.88 -22.15
C MET A 225 -23.45 12.36 -22.94
N GLU A 226 -23.26 11.23 -23.62
CA GLU A 226 -24.33 10.54 -24.34
C GLU A 226 -25.45 10.11 -23.36
N LYS A 227 -26.70 10.37 -23.74
CA LYS A 227 -27.87 10.04 -22.91
C LYS A 227 -28.37 8.65 -23.26
N VAL A 228 -28.42 7.77 -22.27
CA VAL A 228 -28.89 6.40 -22.45
C VAL A 228 -30.11 6.13 -21.57
N MET A 229 -31.10 5.45 -22.14
CA MET A 229 -32.26 4.99 -21.38
C MET A 229 -31.92 3.71 -20.62
N GLY A 230 -31.66 3.86 -19.33
CA GLY A 230 -31.47 2.73 -18.41
C GLY A 230 -32.79 2.09 -17.99
N ARG A 231 -32.73 0.83 -17.54
CA ARG A 231 -33.84 0.14 -16.87
C ARG A 231 -33.38 -0.34 -15.50
N VAL A 232 -34.14 -0.03 -14.45
CA VAL A 232 -33.94 -0.58 -13.11
C VAL A 232 -34.78 -1.85 -13.01
N LEU A 233 -34.13 -3.00 -13.01
CA LEU A 233 -34.83 -4.29 -12.89
C LEU A 233 -35.35 -4.47 -11.47
N LEU A 234 -36.51 -5.10 -11.33
CA LEU A 234 -37.03 -5.49 -10.03
C LEU A 234 -36.09 -6.56 -9.44
N PRO A 235 -35.63 -6.38 -8.18
CA PRO A 235 -34.76 -7.37 -7.55
C PRO A 235 -35.56 -8.64 -7.25
N PRO A 236 -34.93 -9.84 -7.36
CA PRO A 236 -35.59 -11.08 -7.00
C PRO A 236 -35.86 -11.13 -5.49
N ALA A 237 -36.97 -11.77 -5.11
CA ALA A 237 -37.22 -12.09 -3.72
C ALA A 237 -36.29 -13.22 -3.25
N ILE A 238 -35.72 -13.06 -2.06
CA ILE A 238 -34.85 -14.03 -1.41
C ILE A 238 -35.68 -14.83 -0.41
N GLN A 239 -35.78 -16.14 -0.64
CA GLN A 239 -36.51 -17.06 0.22
C GLN A 239 -35.66 -17.45 1.45
N TYR A 240 -36.19 -17.17 2.63
CA TYR A 240 -35.73 -17.75 3.91
C TYR A 240 -36.72 -18.81 4.36
N ARG A 241 -36.47 -19.47 5.51
CA ARG A 241 -37.28 -20.60 5.98
C ARG A 241 -38.79 -20.34 5.95
N GLU A 242 -39.20 -19.17 6.43
CA GLU A 242 -40.62 -18.82 6.60
C GLU A 242 -41.02 -17.53 5.87
N LYS A 243 -40.06 -16.71 5.43
CA LYS A 243 -40.33 -15.36 4.94
C LYS A 243 -39.45 -14.99 3.75
N ASN A 244 -40.00 -14.17 2.87
CA ASN A 244 -39.25 -13.63 1.73
C ASN A 244 -38.74 -12.22 2.03
N VAL A 245 -37.57 -11.88 1.50
CA VAL A 245 -37.03 -10.51 1.49
C VAL A 245 -36.94 -10.04 0.06
N VAL A 246 -37.45 -8.85 -0.22
CA VAL A 246 -37.12 -8.16 -1.47
C VAL A 246 -36.00 -7.16 -1.16
N PRO A 247 -34.81 -7.31 -1.76
CA PRO A 247 -33.71 -6.36 -1.58
C PRO A 247 -34.13 -4.93 -1.93
N ARG A 248 -33.57 -3.96 -1.20
CA ARG A 248 -33.76 -2.53 -1.48
C ARG A 248 -32.40 -1.92 -1.77
N ASN A 249 -32.28 -1.23 -2.90
CA ASN A 249 -31.01 -0.62 -3.36
C ASN A 249 -29.83 -1.61 -3.35
N GLY A 250 -30.09 -2.87 -3.76
CA GLY A 250 -29.06 -3.92 -3.83
C GLY A 250 -28.65 -4.53 -2.47
N ALA A 251 -29.31 -4.16 -1.37
CA ALA A 251 -28.99 -4.66 -0.03
C ALA A 251 -30.21 -5.25 0.68
N TRP A 252 -29.94 -6.18 1.61
CA TRP A 252 -30.89 -6.71 2.57
C TRP A 252 -30.16 -7.18 3.84
N ASN A 253 -30.90 -7.43 4.91
CA ASN A 253 -30.37 -8.04 6.13
C ASN A 253 -31.17 -9.30 6.50
N MET A 254 -30.66 -10.08 7.46
CA MET A 254 -31.30 -11.29 7.97
C MET A 254 -32.09 -11.04 9.27
N GLU A 255 -32.45 -9.79 9.55
CA GLU A 255 -33.11 -9.43 10.80
C GLU A 255 -34.47 -10.14 10.91
N HIS A 256 -34.70 -10.78 12.06
CA HIS A 256 -35.87 -11.61 12.34
C HIS A 256 -36.13 -12.74 11.32
N ARG A 257 -35.06 -13.32 10.74
CA ARG A 257 -35.13 -14.37 9.71
C ARG A 257 -34.16 -15.52 10.01
N GLN A 258 -34.55 -16.72 9.60
CA GLN A 258 -33.77 -17.94 9.74
C GLN A 258 -33.33 -18.49 8.39
N PHE A 259 -32.15 -19.11 8.33
CA PHE A 259 -31.66 -19.78 7.14
C PHE A 259 -32.70 -20.74 6.55
N CYS A 260 -32.81 -20.80 5.22
CA CYS A 260 -33.72 -21.72 4.54
C CYS A 260 -33.48 -23.18 4.97
N LYS A 261 -32.21 -23.55 5.17
CA LYS A 261 -31.78 -24.81 5.78
C LYS A 261 -30.64 -24.53 6.76
N GLY A 262 -30.97 -24.41 8.04
CA GLY A 262 -29.98 -24.36 9.11
C GLY A 262 -29.32 -25.73 9.34
N VAL A 263 -28.04 -25.73 9.70
CA VAL A 263 -27.29 -26.95 10.06
C VAL A 263 -26.97 -26.90 11.54
N ASP A 264 -27.29 -27.97 12.26
CA ASP A 264 -26.93 -28.04 13.67
C ASP A 264 -25.47 -28.48 13.84
N ILE A 265 -24.73 -27.71 14.63
CA ILE A 265 -23.31 -27.92 14.96
C ILE A 265 -23.25 -28.44 16.40
N GLY A 266 -23.09 -29.76 16.52
CA GLY A 266 -23.01 -30.47 17.79
C GLY A 266 -21.57 -30.80 18.23
N TYR A 267 -20.62 -30.83 17.30
CA TYR A 267 -19.24 -31.25 17.55
C TYR A 267 -18.24 -30.34 16.84
N TRP A 268 -17.69 -29.39 17.59
CA TRP A 268 -16.80 -28.35 17.09
C TRP A 268 -15.83 -27.90 18.19
N ALA A 269 -14.75 -27.22 17.81
CA ALA A 269 -13.73 -26.75 18.76
C ALA A 269 -13.36 -25.28 18.53
N VAL A 270 -12.78 -24.65 19.56
CA VAL A 270 -12.18 -23.32 19.47
C VAL A 270 -10.66 -23.42 19.56
N ALA A 271 -9.96 -22.79 18.62
CA ALA A 271 -8.51 -22.75 18.56
C ALA A 271 -8.01 -21.32 18.76
N VAL A 272 -7.32 -21.05 19.86
CA VAL A 272 -6.75 -19.75 20.18
C VAL A 272 -5.31 -19.68 19.66
N CYS A 273 -5.14 -19.04 18.52
CA CYS A 273 -3.86 -18.89 17.82
C CYS A 273 -3.16 -17.57 18.17
N ALA A 274 -3.08 -17.26 19.46
CA ALA A 274 -2.47 -16.04 20.00
C ALA A 274 -1.48 -16.38 21.14
N PRO A 275 -0.39 -17.13 20.87
CA PRO A 275 0.49 -17.71 21.89
C PRO A 275 1.24 -16.68 22.75
N ASN A 276 1.41 -15.46 22.23
CA ASN A 276 2.12 -14.37 22.90
C ASN A 276 1.20 -13.52 23.79
N ARG A 277 -0.03 -13.30 23.34
CA ARG A 277 -1.02 -12.46 24.04
C ARG A 277 -2.42 -13.03 23.83
N PRO A 278 -2.76 -14.14 24.50
CA PRO A 278 -4.09 -14.72 24.39
C PRO A 278 -5.14 -13.79 25.01
N PRO A 279 -6.37 -13.75 24.47
CA PRO A 279 -7.46 -13.03 25.11
C PRO A 279 -7.81 -13.68 26.46
N PRO A 280 -8.33 -12.90 27.43
CA PRO A 280 -8.85 -13.43 28.68
C PRO A 280 -9.93 -14.49 28.44
N LYS A 281 -9.96 -15.54 29.28
CA LYS A 281 -10.94 -16.64 29.15
C LYS A 281 -12.40 -16.16 29.13
N HIS A 282 -12.74 -15.15 29.93
CA HIS A 282 -14.11 -14.62 29.99
C HIS A 282 -14.55 -13.99 28.67
N GLU A 283 -13.64 -13.36 27.90
CA GLU A 283 -13.96 -12.82 26.56
C GLU A 283 -14.24 -13.93 25.55
N ILE A 284 -13.51 -15.06 25.66
CA ILE A 284 -13.72 -16.23 24.81
C ILE A 284 -15.09 -16.85 25.12
N LEU A 285 -15.44 -17.01 26.40
CA LEU A 285 -16.74 -17.52 26.83
C LEU A 285 -17.89 -16.63 26.37
N ASP A 286 -17.78 -15.31 26.58
CA ASP A 286 -18.78 -14.32 26.13
C ASP A 286 -18.94 -14.34 24.60
N PHE A 287 -17.85 -14.48 23.86
CA PHE A 287 -17.92 -14.67 22.41
C PHE A 287 -18.69 -15.94 22.02
N MET A 288 -18.40 -17.08 22.65
CA MET A 288 -19.06 -18.35 22.34
C MET A 288 -20.56 -18.30 22.67
N GLU A 289 -20.93 -17.72 23.81
CA GLU A 289 -22.32 -17.53 24.22
C GLU A 289 -23.08 -16.64 23.21
N LYS A 290 -22.47 -15.52 22.79
CA LYS A 290 -23.04 -14.63 21.77
C LYS A 290 -23.17 -15.31 20.42
N LEU A 291 -22.17 -16.10 20.02
CA LEU A 291 -22.20 -16.87 18.79
C LEU A 291 -23.32 -17.90 18.79
N ALA A 292 -23.47 -18.67 19.87
CA ALA A 292 -24.52 -19.67 20.01
C ALA A 292 -25.92 -19.04 19.98
N ARG A 293 -26.14 -17.97 20.76
CA ARG A 293 -27.40 -17.22 20.78
C ARG A 293 -27.76 -16.66 19.40
N HIS A 294 -26.80 -16.03 18.72
CA HIS A 294 -27.06 -15.45 17.41
C HIS A 294 -27.32 -16.54 16.36
N SER A 295 -26.54 -17.62 16.38
CA SER A 295 -26.74 -18.76 15.48
C SER A 295 -28.12 -19.38 15.65
N GLN A 296 -28.57 -19.56 16.90
CA GLN A 296 -29.90 -20.07 17.21
C GLN A 296 -31.01 -19.15 16.67
N SER A 297 -30.84 -17.83 16.77
CA SER A 297 -31.78 -16.86 16.19
C SER A 297 -31.90 -16.97 14.66
N LEU A 298 -30.85 -17.44 13.99
CA LEU A 298 -30.80 -17.71 12.55
C LEU A 298 -31.25 -19.13 12.19
N GLY A 299 -31.74 -19.92 13.15
CA GLY A 299 -32.19 -21.30 12.94
C GLY A 299 -31.06 -22.32 12.81
N MET A 300 -29.87 -22.00 13.35
CA MET A 300 -28.69 -22.85 13.36
C MET A 300 -28.28 -23.16 14.80
N LYS A 301 -28.54 -24.37 15.31
CA LYS A 301 -28.19 -24.68 16.70
C LYS A 301 -26.69 -24.98 16.80
N ILE A 302 -25.98 -24.24 17.64
CA ILE A 302 -24.60 -24.54 18.01
C ILE A 302 -24.59 -24.96 19.49
N THR A 303 -24.07 -26.14 19.79
CA THR A 303 -23.89 -26.60 21.18
C THR A 303 -22.60 -26.05 21.78
N GLU A 304 -22.31 -26.33 23.05
CA GLU A 304 -20.97 -26.08 23.61
C GLU A 304 -19.89 -26.79 22.78
N PRO A 305 -18.70 -26.18 22.60
CA PRO A 305 -17.60 -26.80 21.89
C PRO A 305 -17.06 -28.00 22.68
N CYS A 306 -16.50 -28.98 21.98
CA CYS A 306 -15.86 -30.13 22.61
C CYS A 306 -14.55 -29.75 23.31
N ASP A 307 -13.87 -28.69 22.86
CA ASP A 307 -12.67 -28.17 23.50
C ASP A 307 -12.37 -26.71 23.10
N VAL A 308 -11.63 -26.01 23.97
CA VAL A 308 -11.01 -24.71 23.72
C VAL A 308 -9.50 -24.85 23.90
N VAL A 309 -8.77 -24.97 22.80
CA VAL A 309 -7.32 -25.22 22.81
C VAL A 309 -6.53 -23.95 22.56
N PHE A 310 -5.37 -23.85 23.19
CA PHE A 310 -4.43 -22.74 23.00
C PHE A 310 -3.21 -23.23 22.24
N GLN A 311 -2.83 -22.48 21.20
CA GLN A 311 -1.64 -22.77 20.42
C GLN A 311 -0.39 -22.68 21.33
N PRO A 312 0.45 -23.71 21.40
CA PRO A 312 1.73 -23.64 22.09
C PRO A 312 2.67 -22.61 21.44
N ARG A 313 3.47 -21.92 22.25
CA ARG A 313 4.52 -21.01 21.74
C ARG A 313 5.48 -21.76 20.82
N GLY A 314 5.85 -21.14 19.70
CA GLY A 314 6.78 -21.70 18.71
C GLY A 314 6.19 -22.77 17.78
N LYS A 315 4.96 -23.24 18.00
CA LYS A 315 4.30 -24.21 17.11
C LYS A 315 3.66 -23.48 15.94
N ALA A 316 3.84 -23.98 14.71
CA ALA A 316 3.17 -23.44 13.53
C ALA A 316 1.65 -23.65 13.61
N VAL A 317 0.86 -22.66 13.18
CA VAL A 317 -0.62 -22.71 13.20
C VAL A 317 -1.15 -23.91 12.40
N GLY A 318 -0.61 -24.18 11.21
CA GLY A 318 -1.01 -25.33 10.39
C GLY A 318 -0.88 -26.66 11.13
N ARG A 319 0.32 -26.97 11.66
CA ARG A 319 0.55 -28.18 12.47
C ARG A 319 -0.34 -28.25 13.71
N PHE A 320 -0.60 -27.11 14.35
CA PHE A 320 -1.49 -27.06 15.50
C PHE A 320 -2.93 -27.45 15.14
N LEU A 321 -3.45 -26.98 14.01
CA LEU A 321 -4.78 -27.36 13.52
C LEU A 321 -4.83 -28.81 13.03
N GLU A 322 -3.76 -29.31 12.37
CA GLU A 322 -3.64 -30.73 11.98
C GLU A 322 -3.72 -31.68 13.18
N ASP A 323 -3.04 -31.34 14.27
CA ASP A 323 -3.11 -32.12 15.51
C ASP A 323 -4.52 -32.10 16.12
N LEU A 324 -5.21 -30.96 16.01
CA LEU A 324 -6.58 -30.82 16.50
C LEU A 324 -7.55 -31.69 15.69
N VAL A 325 -7.46 -31.67 14.37
CA VAL A 325 -8.26 -32.54 13.48
C VAL A 325 -7.91 -34.02 13.68
N SER A 326 -6.64 -34.31 13.98
CA SER A 326 -6.19 -35.68 14.26
C SER A 326 -6.72 -36.19 15.60
N LYS A 327 -6.76 -35.33 16.61
CA LYS A 327 -7.24 -35.66 17.97
C LYS A 327 -8.77 -35.77 18.04
N TYR A 328 -9.50 -34.84 17.44
CA TYR A 328 -10.96 -34.81 17.48
C TYR A 328 -11.54 -35.23 16.12
N LYS A 329 -11.71 -36.54 15.95
CA LYS A 329 -12.27 -37.12 14.72
C LYS A 329 -13.74 -36.75 14.57
N GLY A 330 -14.15 -36.35 13.38
CA GLY A 330 -15.54 -35.98 13.09
C GLY A 330 -15.93 -34.55 13.44
N LEU A 331 -14.96 -33.66 13.74
CA LEU A 331 -15.20 -32.23 13.92
C LEU A 331 -15.98 -31.65 12.72
N GLN A 332 -17.08 -30.96 13.01
CA GLN A 332 -17.89 -30.25 12.02
C GLN A 332 -17.32 -28.85 11.73
N LEU A 333 -16.68 -28.22 12.73
CA LEU A 333 -16.16 -26.86 12.63
C LEU A 333 -15.00 -26.64 13.61
N ILE A 334 -14.06 -25.77 13.24
CA ILE A 334 -13.05 -25.19 14.13
C ILE A 334 -13.12 -23.67 14.04
N VAL A 335 -13.38 -22.99 15.15
CA VAL A 335 -13.35 -21.53 15.22
C VAL A 335 -11.96 -21.08 15.67
N VAL A 336 -11.24 -20.38 14.79
CA VAL A 336 -9.86 -19.94 15.05
C VAL A 336 -9.83 -18.47 15.47
N ILE A 337 -9.34 -18.19 16.67
CA ILE A 337 -9.14 -16.83 17.19
C ILE A 337 -7.70 -16.40 16.90
N LEU A 338 -7.54 -15.34 16.11
CA LEU A 338 -6.24 -14.83 15.66
C LEU A 338 -5.93 -13.46 16.27
N PRO A 339 -4.64 -13.13 16.50
CA PRO A 339 -4.24 -11.77 16.86
C PRO A 339 -4.50 -10.81 15.69
N LYS A 340 -4.74 -9.54 16.03
CA LYS A 340 -4.83 -8.45 15.04
C LYS A 340 -3.54 -8.43 14.20
N LYS A 341 -3.68 -8.23 12.87
CA LYS A 341 -2.57 -8.23 11.88
C LYS A 341 -1.26 -7.68 12.45
N GLY A 342 -0.24 -8.53 12.44
CA GLY A 342 1.15 -8.34 12.86
C GLY A 342 1.94 -9.59 12.44
N ALA A 343 3.24 -9.69 12.75
CA ALA A 343 4.14 -10.77 12.30
C ALA A 343 3.66 -12.22 12.58
N ASP A 344 2.63 -12.40 13.41
CA ASP A 344 1.97 -13.67 13.74
C ASP A 344 0.64 -13.92 12.98
N SER A 345 0.36 -13.20 11.87
CA SER A 345 -0.91 -13.37 11.15
C SER A 345 -0.95 -14.70 10.39
N GLY A 346 -1.27 -15.80 11.09
CA GLY A 346 -1.48 -17.15 10.54
C GLY A 346 -2.69 -17.30 9.62
N TYR A 347 -3.21 -16.20 9.04
CA TYR A 347 -4.34 -16.18 8.11
C TYR A 347 -3.91 -16.42 6.64
N GLY A 348 -2.62 -16.27 6.34
CA GLY A 348 -2.06 -16.49 5.00
C GLY A 348 -1.20 -17.75 4.88
N MET A 349 -1.29 -18.66 5.85
CA MET A 349 -0.65 -19.99 5.79
C MET A 349 -1.61 -21.01 5.20
#